data_AF-A0A931CVW1-F1
#
_entry.id   AF-A0A931CVW1-F1
#
_cell.length_a   1.000
_cell.length_b   1.000
_cell.length_c   1.000
_cell.angle_alpha   90.00
_cell.angle_beta   90.00
_cell.angle_gamma   90.00
#
_symmetry.space_group_name_H-M   'P 1'
#
loop_
_entity.id
_entity.type
_entity.pdbx_description
1 polymer ?
#
loop_
_entity_poly.entity_id
_entity_poly.type
_entity_poly.pdbx_seq_one_letter_code
_entity_poly.pdbx_strand_id
1 'polypeptide(L)'
;VNLRNERVGLVFAVLGVGAVLGMRKLGYLEYLGMDKFYGWLKDITDEAGFSSDRRTFLGMQMNIAASRNVEELWEHVKQAVQRLDFDMVELYIHGPGQTSRTLCYSKDCNGFDFCIDVQNDNLMKLELPLLDENNERIGILWLIKDMEKAVLNDYTFRRVEQLRRPVVRALSRMR
;
A
#
# COMPACT_ATOMS: atom_id res chain seq x y z
N VAL A 1 -7.65 -23.78 -39.66
CA VAL A 1 -6.43 -23.66 -38.81
C VAL A 1 -6.82 -23.79 -37.34
N ASN A 2 -7.26 -24.96 -36.85
CA ASN A 2 -7.71 -25.10 -35.44
C ASN A 2 -7.38 -26.44 -34.74
N LEU A 3 -6.78 -27.42 -35.43
CA LEU A 3 -6.47 -28.74 -34.85
C LEU A 3 -5.05 -28.84 -34.25
N ARG A 4 -4.24 -27.78 -34.39
CA ARG A 4 -2.86 -27.72 -33.86
C ARG A 4 -2.82 -27.22 -32.40
N ASN A 5 -3.90 -26.60 -31.91
CA ASN A 5 -3.97 -26.03 -30.56
C ASN A 5 -4.33 -27.07 -29.49
N GLU A 6 -5.13 -28.07 -29.85
CA GLU A 6 -5.59 -29.13 -28.93
C GLU A 6 -4.46 -30.08 -28.51
N ARG A 7 -3.58 -30.47 -29.46
CA ARG A 7 -2.42 -31.33 -29.15
C ARG A 7 -1.38 -30.62 -28.30
N VAL A 8 -1.20 -29.31 -28.50
CA VAL A 8 -0.25 -28.52 -27.70
C VAL A 8 -0.78 -28.41 -26.26
N GLY A 9 -2.08 -28.14 -26.09
CA GLY A 9 -2.72 -28.14 -24.76
C GLY A 9 -2.61 -29.48 -24.04
N LEU A 10 -2.81 -30.59 -24.76
CA LEU A 10 -2.70 -31.93 -24.19
C LEU A 10 -1.27 -32.29 -23.78
N VAL A 11 -0.26 -31.89 -24.57
CA VAL A 11 1.15 -32.06 -24.21
C VAL A 11 1.50 -31.27 -22.95
N PHE A 12 1.03 -30.02 -22.82
CA PHE A 12 1.24 -29.24 -21.61
C PHE A 12 0.51 -29.82 -20.39
N ALA A 13 -0.69 -30.36 -20.57
CA ALA A 13 -1.42 -31.02 -19.49
C ALA A 13 -0.67 -32.28 -18.99
N VAL A 14 -0.19 -33.11 -19.92
CA VAL A 14 0.58 -34.32 -19.57
C VAL A 14 1.91 -33.95 -18.93
N LEU A 15 2.62 -32.94 -19.44
CA LEU A 15 3.86 -32.44 -18.84
C LEU A 15 3.62 -31.86 -17.43
N GLY A 16 2.53 -31.11 -17.23
CA GLY A 16 2.16 -30.55 -15.93
C GLY A 16 1.86 -31.64 -14.91
N VAL A 17 1.05 -32.63 -15.29
CA VAL A 17 0.75 -33.79 -14.42
C VAL A 17 2.02 -34.59 -14.12
N GLY A 18 2.87 -34.83 -15.12
CA GLY A 18 4.14 -35.53 -14.96
C GLY A 18 5.11 -34.80 -14.03
N ALA A 19 5.20 -33.48 -14.14
CA ALA A 19 6.02 -32.64 -13.26
C ALA A 19 5.53 -32.70 -11.82
N VAL A 20 4.22 -32.63 -11.58
CA VAL A 20 3.63 -32.72 -10.23
C VAL A 20 3.87 -34.09 -9.59
N LEU A 21 3.70 -35.17 -10.35
CA LEU A 21 3.98 -36.53 -9.87
C LEU A 21 5.47 -36.77 -9.60
N GLY A 22 6.35 -36.22 -10.45
CA GLY A 22 7.79 -36.26 -10.26
C GLY A 22 8.23 -35.50 -9.00
N MET A 23 7.69 -34.30 -8.78
CA MET A 23 7.94 -33.50 -7.57
C MET A 23 7.47 -34.21 -6.30
N ARG A 24 6.32 -34.92 -6.35
CA ARG A 24 5.80 -35.69 -5.21
C ARG A 24 6.68 -36.88 -4.85
N LYS A 25 7.30 -37.55 -5.84
CA LYS A 25 8.13 -38.74 -5.62
C LYS A 25 9.55 -38.41 -5.12
N LEU A 26 10.04 -37.22 -5.41
CA LEU A 26 11.41 -36.79 -5.08
C LEU A 26 11.52 -36.07 -3.73
N GLY A 27 10.42 -35.85 -3.00
CA GLY A 27 10.43 -35.15 -1.70
C GLY A 27 10.72 -33.64 -1.80
N TYR A 28 10.86 -33.10 -3.01
CA TYR A 28 11.16 -31.68 -3.23
C TYR A 28 10.06 -30.73 -2.76
N LEU A 29 8.85 -31.19 -2.44
CA LEU A 29 7.77 -30.35 -1.92
C LEU A 29 8.08 -29.77 -0.53
N GLU A 30 8.98 -30.39 0.22
CA GLU A 30 9.40 -29.87 1.53
C GLU A 30 10.45 -28.75 1.39
N TYR A 31 11.22 -28.75 0.29
CA TYR A 31 12.25 -27.74 -0.01
C TYR A 31 11.73 -26.61 -0.93
N LEU A 32 10.82 -26.95 -1.86
CA LEU A 32 9.95 -26.00 -2.55
C LEU A 32 8.85 -25.60 -1.58
N GLY A 33 9.22 -24.79 -0.58
CA GLY A 33 8.31 -24.33 0.46
C GLY A 33 6.99 -23.85 -0.14
N MET A 34 5.93 -24.62 0.11
CA MET A 34 4.59 -24.31 -0.35
C MET A 34 4.20 -22.89 0.11
N ASP A 35 4.70 -22.46 1.26
CA ASP A 35 4.55 -21.08 1.78
C ASP A 35 5.08 -20.01 0.81
N LYS A 36 6.22 -20.25 0.14
CA LYS A 36 6.79 -19.31 -0.84
C LYS A 36 6.05 -19.36 -2.17
N PHE A 37 5.60 -20.53 -2.61
CA PHE A 37 4.83 -20.67 -3.85
C PHE A 37 3.41 -20.14 -3.72
N TYR A 38 2.74 -20.30 -2.56
CA TYR A 38 1.47 -19.66 -2.27
C TYR A 38 1.62 -18.14 -2.13
N GLY A 39 2.69 -17.66 -1.49
CA GLY A 39 3.03 -16.24 -1.45
C GLY A 39 3.22 -15.65 -2.85
N TRP A 40 4.02 -16.30 -3.69
CA TRP A 40 4.27 -15.90 -5.08
C TRP A 40 3.05 -16.06 -6.00
N LEU A 41 2.26 -17.13 -5.86
CA LEU A 41 1.01 -17.32 -6.61
C LEU A 41 -0.05 -16.31 -6.19
N LYS A 42 -0.12 -15.95 -4.90
CA LYS A 42 -0.94 -14.84 -4.43
C LYS A 42 -0.43 -13.52 -4.99
N ASP A 43 0.89 -13.29 -5.00
CA ASP A 43 1.51 -12.11 -5.59
C ASP A 43 1.29 -12.02 -7.11
N ILE A 44 1.26 -13.15 -7.84
CA ILE A 44 1.00 -13.19 -9.28
C ILE A 44 -0.49 -13.17 -9.62
N THR A 45 -1.36 -13.75 -8.80
CA THR A 45 -2.83 -13.69 -8.99
C THR A 45 -3.35 -12.28 -8.64
N ASP A 46 -2.90 -11.77 -7.48
CA ASP A 46 -2.27 -10.45 -7.28
C ASP A 46 -2.05 -9.64 -8.54
N GLU A 47 -0.84 -9.73 -9.10
CA GLU A 47 -0.24 -8.90 -10.16
C GLU A 47 -0.91 -9.07 -11.53
N ALA A 48 -1.57 -10.19 -11.80
CA ALA A 48 -2.31 -10.48 -13.04
C ALA A 48 -3.75 -9.94 -13.09
N GLY A 49 -4.26 -9.31 -12.01
CA GLY A 49 -5.42 -8.41 -12.13
C GLY A 49 -6.79 -9.04 -11.88
N PHE A 50 -6.88 -9.98 -10.93
CA PHE A 50 -8.17 -10.52 -10.50
C PHE A 50 -8.82 -9.82 -9.29
N SER A 51 -8.12 -8.92 -8.58
CA SER A 51 -8.74 -8.07 -7.56
C SER A 51 -9.01 -6.66 -8.12
N SER A 52 -10.30 -6.32 -8.24
CA SER A 52 -10.87 -5.03 -8.69
C SER A 52 -10.32 -3.79 -7.94
N ASP A 53 -9.59 -4.00 -6.85
CA ASP A 53 -9.07 -2.98 -5.93
C ASP A 53 -7.88 -2.16 -6.51
N ARG A 54 -7.14 -2.70 -7.50
CA ARG A 54 -5.99 -1.97 -8.09
C ARG A 54 -6.37 -0.76 -8.94
N ARG A 55 -7.51 -0.77 -9.64
CA ARG A 55 -7.95 0.41 -10.43
C ARG A 55 -8.20 1.63 -9.57
N THR A 56 -8.47 1.43 -8.27
CA THR A 56 -8.76 2.55 -7.38
C THR A 56 -7.52 3.19 -6.78
N PHE A 57 -6.43 2.44 -6.54
CA PHE A 57 -5.21 3.02 -5.96
C PHE A 57 -4.45 3.91 -6.95
N LEU A 58 -4.34 3.50 -8.21
CA LEU A 58 -3.76 4.35 -9.26
C LEU A 58 -4.58 5.65 -9.45
N GLY A 59 -5.92 5.54 -9.43
CA GLY A 59 -6.80 6.71 -9.47
C GLY A 59 -6.56 7.67 -8.30
N MET A 60 -6.38 7.15 -7.08
CA MET A 60 -6.03 7.97 -5.90
C MET A 60 -4.67 8.66 -6.08
N GLN A 61 -3.66 7.96 -6.59
CA GLN A 61 -2.35 8.56 -6.88
C GLN A 61 -2.45 9.70 -7.90
N MET A 62 -3.28 9.54 -8.93
CA MET A 62 -3.52 10.58 -9.93
C MET A 62 -4.23 11.80 -9.32
N ASN A 63 -5.26 11.58 -8.50
CA ASN A 63 -6.00 12.67 -7.84
C ASN A 63 -5.11 13.47 -6.88
N ILE A 64 -4.30 12.79 -6.07
CA ILE A 64 -3.32 13.41 -5.16
C ILE A 64 -2.27 14.21 -5.95
N ALA A 65 -1.75 13.67 -7.05
CA ALA A 65 -0.79 14.37 -7.91
C ALA A 65 -1.43 15.53 -8.70
N ALA A 66 -2.74 15.49 -8.95
CA ALA A 66 -3.48 16.53 -9.65
C ALA A 66 -3.90 17.70 -8.75
N SER A 67 -3.86 17.54 -7.42
CA SER A 67 -4.26 18.56 -6.45
C SER A 67 -3.53 19.89 -6.68
N ARG A 68 -4.29 20.99 -6.68
CA ARG A 68 -3.76 22.34 -7.00
C ARG A 68 -3.45 23.16 -5.75
N ASN A 69 -4.05 22.81 -4.62
CA ASN A 69 -3.81 23.43 -3.32
C ASN A 69 -3.69 22.38 -2.22
N VAL A 70 -3.23 22.83 -1.04
CA VAL A 70 -2.97 21.97 0.12
C VAL A 70 -4.27 21.36 0.67
N GLU A 71 -5.38 22.10 0.58
CA GLU A 71 -6.71 21.67 1.04
C GLU A 71 -7.24 20.49 0.21
N GLU A 72 -7.17 20.59 -1.12
CA GLU A 72 -7.57 19.54 -2.06
C GLU A 72 -6.64 18.33 -1.95
N LEU A 73 -5.34 18.57 -1.77
CA LEU A 73 -4.37 17.50 -1.48
C LEU A 73 -4.78 16.75 -0.20
N TRP A 74 -5.12 17.48 0.84
CA TRP A 74 -5.51 16.91 2.12
C TRP A 74 -6.78 16.06 2.02
N GLU A 75 -7.80 16.52 1.29
CA GLU A 75 -9.00 15.73 1.03
C GLU A 75 -8.69 14.39 0.32
N HIS A 76 -7.83 14.42 -0.69
CA HIS A 76 -7.42 13.20 -1.38
C HIS A 76 -6.58 12.26 -0.50
N VAL A 77 -5.73 12.81 0.37
CA VAL A 77 -4.97 12.01 1.35
C VAL A 77 -5.92 11.36 2.35
N LYS A 78 -6.91 12.08 2.90
CA LYS A 78 -7.92 11.50 3.81
C LYS A 78 -8.65 10.32 3.18
N GLN A 79 -9.10 10.47 1.94
CA GLN A 79 -9.78 9.38 1.22
C GLN A 79 -8.87 8.15 1.02
N ALA A 80 -7.58 8.37 0.71
CA ALA A 80 -6.62 7.29 0.55
C ALA A 80 -6.33 6.57 1.88
N VAL A 81 -6.19 7.31 2.98
CA VAL A 81 -5.95 6.77 4.32
C VAL A 81 -7.16 5.99 4.83
N GLN A 82 -8.38 6.47 4.60
CA GLN A 82 -9.62 5.75 4.91
C GLN A 82 -9.69 4.40 4.18
N ARG A 83 -9.26 4.37 2.91
CA ARG A 83 -9.18 3.13 2.11
C ARG A 83 -8.10 2.16 2.58
N LEU A 84 -7.02 2.67 3.16
CA LEU A 84 -5.98 1.88 3.79
C LEU A 84 -6.36 1.46 5.22
N ASP A 85 -7.56 1.88 5.67
CA ASP A 85 -8.12 1.58 6.98
C ASP A 85 -7.22 2.03 8.13
N PHE A 86 -6.52 3.15 7.94
CA PHE A 86 -5.81 3.81 9.04
C PHE A 86 -6.79 4.66 9.85
N ASP A 87 -6.61 4.66 11.17
CA ASP A 87 -7.49 5.34 12.10
C ASP A 87 -7.16 6.83 12.19
N MET A 88 -5.88 7.18 12.02
CA MET A 88 -5.42 8.57 12.07
C MET A 88 -4.37 8.86 11.00
N VAL A 89 -4.40 10.08 10.48
CA VAL A 89 -3.33 10.66 9.68
C VAL A 89 -3.08 12.11 10.10
N GLU A 90 -1.81 12.48 10.16
CA GLU A 90 -1.39 13.86 10.33
C GLU A 90 -0.37 14.23 9.27
N LEU A 91 -0.55 15.40 8.67
CA LEU A 91 0.36 15.98 7.70
C LEU A 91 0.94 17.26 8.26
N TYR A 92 2.24 17.23 8.50
CA TYR A 92 3.04 18.38 8.88
C TYR A 92 3.75 18.92 7.64
N ILE A 93 3.45 20.15 7.26
CA ILE A 93 4.09 20.85 6.15
C ILE A 93 4.94 21.98 6.72
N HIS A 94 6.21 22.00 6.35
CA HIS A 94 7.14 23.06 6.72
C HIS A 94 7.08 24.18 5.68
N GLY A 95 6.55 25.35 6.05
CA GLY A 95 6.53 26.53 5.21
C GLY A 95 7.82 27.36 5.32
N PRO A 96 8.04 28.29 4.37
CA PRO A 96 9.15 29.24 4.47
C PRO A 96 8.97 30.15 5.70
N GLY A 97 10.00 30.22 6.55
CA GLY A 97 10.03 31.13 7.70
C GLY A 97 9.22 30.70 8.93
N GLN A 98 9.47 29.49 9.44
CA GLN A 98 8.85 28.91 10.66
C GLN A 98 7.32 28.73 10.64
N THR A 99 6.63 29.13 9.58
CA THR A 99 5.19 28.89 9.41
C THR A 99 4.95 27.42 9.06
N SER A 100 4.68 26.59 10.08
CA SER A 100 4.34 25.18 9.88
C SER A 100 2.83 25.00 9.85
N ARG A 101 2.32 24.24 8.88
CA ARG A 101 0.91 23.89 8.77
C ARG A 101 0.73 22.43 9.14
N THR A 102 -0.11 22.19 10.15
CA THR A 102 -0.47 20.83 10.59
C THR A 102 -1.92 20.57 10.22
N LEU A 103 -2.17 19.45 9.56
CA LEU A 103 -3.51 18.97 9.21
C LEU A 103 -3.68 17.60 9.85
N CYS A 104 -4.74 17.41 10.64
CA CYS A 104 -5.02 16.16 11.33
C CYS A 104 -6.39 15.61 10.92
N TYR A 105 -6.48 14.29 10.83
CA TYR A 105 -7.71 13.56 10.60
C TYR A 105 -7.70 12.30 11.47
N SER A 106 -8.78 12.12 12.23
CA SER A 106 -9.08 10.90 12.96
C SER A 106 -10.45 10.38 12.51
N LYS A 107 -10.56 9.07 12.32
CA LYS A 107 -11.81 8.37 12.02
C LYS A 107 -12.78 8.43 13.21
N ASP A 108 -12.23 8.36 14.43
CA ASP A 108 -12.98 8.50 15.67
C ASP A 108 -12.80 9.94 16.18
N CYS A 109 -13.83 10.78 15.99
CA CYS A 109 -13.85 12.18 16.43
C CYS A 109 -13.86 12.35 17.97
N ASN A 110 -13.90 11.24 18.73
CA ASN A 110 -14.00 11.22 20.19
C ASN A 110 -12.62 11.17 20.87
N GLY A 111 -11.74 12.10 20.51
CA GLY A 111 -10.55 12.38 21.33
C GLY A 111 -9.49 11.29 21.30
N PHE A 112 -9.08 10.85 20.10
CA PHE A 112 -7.77 10.21 19.96
C PHE A 112 -6.71 11.29 20.20
N ASP A 113 -6.35 11.49 21.45
CA ASP A 113 -5.28 12.39 21.83
C ASP A 113 -3.99 11.57 21.76
N PHE A 114 -3.15 11.85 20.76
CA PHE A 114 -1.89 11.13 20.52
C PHE A 114 -1.01 11.06 21.78
N CYS A 115 -1.17 12.02 22.70
CA CYS A 115 -0.45 12.05 23.98
C CYS A 115 -1.01 11.08 25.04
N ILE A 116 -2.27 10.64 24.92
CA ILE A 116 -2.98 9.83 25.92
C ILE A 116 -3.10 8.37 25.45
N ASP A 117 -3.39 8.13 24.16
CA ASP A 117 -3.68 6.78 23.64
C ASP A 117 -2.44 5.95 23.27
N VAL A 118 -1.24 6.53 23.24
CA VAL A 118 0.04 5.81 23.02
C VAL A 118 0.34 4.79 24.13
N GLN A 119 -0.45 4.75 25.21
CA GLN A 119 -0.37 3.73 26.26
C GLN A 119 -1.09 2.40 25.93
N ASN A 120 -1.78 2.28 24.79
CA ASN A 120 -2.29 0.98 24.32
C ASN A 120 -1.19 0.23 23.56
N ASP A 121 -0.85 -0.98 24.02
CA ASP A 121 0.25 -1.82 23.50
C ASP A 121 0.10 -2.25 22.02
N ASN A 122 -1.04 -1.95 21.38
CA ASN A 122 -1.43 -2.46 20.07
C ASN A 122 -1.58 -1.37 18.99
N LEU A 123 -0.94 -0.22 19.15
CA LEU A 123 -0.91 0.84 18.13
C LEU A 123 0.35 0.74 17.24
N MET A 124 0.13 0.81 15.92
CA MET A 124 1.22 0.99 14.97
C MET A 124 1.30 2.45 14.52
N LYS A 125 2.47 3.08 14.76
CA LYS A 125 2.80 4.41 14.22
C LYS A 125 3.78 4.29 13.05
N LEU A 126 3.48 4.97 11.95
CA LEU A 126 4.38 5.13 10.81
C LEU A 126 4.68 6.61 10.57
N GLU A 127 5.97 6.94 10.53
CA GLU A 127 6.44 8.27 10.18
C GLU A 127 7.08 8.25 8.80
N LEU A 128 6.51 9.03 7.88
CA LEU A 128 6.92 9.06 6.49
C LEU A 128 7.52 10.44 6.18
N PRO A 129 8.85 10.54 6.04
CA PRO A 129 9.47 11.81 5.68
C PRO A 129 9.08 12.21 4.26
N LEU A 130 8.70 13.48 4.11
CA LEU A 130 8.39 14.11 2.83
C LEU A 130 9.60 14.95 2.43
N LEU A 131 10.40 14.40 1.51
CA LEU A 131 11.64 14.99 1.04
C LEU A 131 11.46 15.42 -0.42
N ASP A 132 11.92 16.61 -0.76
CA ASP A 132 11.97 17.09 -2.13
C ASP A 132 13.07 16.40 -2.96
N GLU A 133 13.11 16.64 -4.26
CA GLU A 133 14.17 16.16 -5.17
C GLU A 133 15.58 16.60 -4.71
N ASN A 134 15.67 17.76 -4.06
CA ASN A 134 16.90 18.29 -3.45
C ASN A 134 17.23 17.70 -2.08
N ASN A 135 16.49 16.67 -1.64
CA ASN A 135 16.59 16.07 -0.30
C ASN A 135 16.27 17.03 0.86
N GLU A 136 15.62 18.17 0.56
CA GLU A 136 15.11 19.09 1.57
C GLU A 136 13.83 18.55 2.19
N ARG A 137 13.69 18.72 3.50
CA ARG A 137 12.49 18.30 4.23
C ARG A 137 11.34 19.27 3.97
N ILE A 138 10.35 18.82 3.19
CA ILE A 138 9.09 19.53 2.98
C ILE A 138 8.16 19.31 4.19
N GLY A 139 8.23 18.14 4.81
CA GLY A 139 7.30 17.79 5.87
C GLY A 139 7.41 16.35 6.37
N ILE A 140 6.39 15.94 7.11
CA ILE A 140 6.22 14.57 7.59
C ILE A 140 4.75 14.19 7.47
N LEU A 141 4.50 12.97 7.02
CA LEU A 141 3.18 12.35 7.08
C LEU A 141 3.22 11.27 8.17
N TRP A 142 2.40 11.41 9.20
CA TRP A 142 2.21 10.41 10.25
C TRP A 142 0.93 9.62 9.97
N LEU A 143 1.03 8.30 10.11
CA LEU A 143 -0.10 7.39 9.99
C LEU A 143 -0.17 6.54 11.25
N ILE A 144 -1.36 6.37 11.80
CA ILE A 144 -1.59 5.52 12.98
C ILE A 144 -2.71 4.54 12.68
N LYS A 145 -2.47 3.28 13.05
CA LYS A 145 -3.44 2.21 12.95
C LYS A 145 -3.52 1.46 14.27
N ASP A 146 -4.73 1.19 14.71
CA ASP A 146 -5.07 0.28 15.79
C ASP A 146 -5.04 -1.16 15.25
N MET A 147 -4.10 -1.95 15.77
CA MET A 147 -3.88 -3.32 15.34
C MET A 147 -4.87 -4.31 15.96
N GLU A 148 -5.59 -3.92 17.03
CA GLU A 148 -6.68 -4.74 17.58
C GLU A 148 -7.91 -4.70 16.68
N LYS A 149 -8.23 -3.53 16.12
CA LYS A 149 -9.38 -3.34 15.23
C LYS A 149 -9.17 -4.02 13.87
N ALA A 150 -7.96 -3.97 13.33
CA ALA A 150 -7.64 -4.58 12.04
C ALA A 150 -6.15 -4.91 11.89
N VAL A 151 -5.86 -6.19 11.63
CA VAL A 151 -4.49 -6.66 11.31
C VAL A 151 -4.02 -6.09 9.97
N LEU A 152 -2.72 -5.81 9.84
CA LEU A 152 -2.12 -5.36 8.58
C LEU A 152 -2.26 -6.40 7.49
N ASN A 153 -2.60 -5.93 6.29
CA ASN A 153 -2.47 -6.72 5.08
C ASN A 153 -1.00 -6.70 4.60
N ASP A 154 -0.55 -7.76 3.94
CA ASP A 154 0.82 -7.92 3.42
C ASP A 154 1.27 -6.74 2.53
N TYR A 155 0.30 -6.06 1.90
CA TYR A 155 0.54 -4.96 0.97
C TYR A 155 0.43 -3.57 1.60
N THR A 156 0.10 -3.44 2.88
CA THR A 156 -0.16 -2.13 3.50
C THR A 156 1.04 -1.18 3.36
N PHE A 157 2.25 -1.65 3.66
CA PHE A 157 3.46 -0.83 3.53
C PHE A 157 3.75 -0.40 2.08
N ARG A 158 3.52 -1.30 1.11
CA ARG A 158 3.67 -0.97 -0.32
C ARG A 158 2.70 0.14 -0.70
N ARG A 159 1.44 0.05 -0.26
CA ARG A 159 0.41 1.06 -0.54
C ARG A 159 0.68 2.39 0.18
N VAL A 160 1.22 2.35 1.40
CA VAL A 160 1.67 3.54 2.13
C VAL A 160 2.78 4.28 1.38
N GLU A 161 3.78 3.56 0.86
CA GLU A 161 4.83 4.17 0.04
C GLU A 161 4.26 4.72 -1.29
N GLN A 162 3.32 3.99 -1.89
CA GLN A 162 2.58 4.44 -3.07
C GLN A 162 1.73 5.69 -2.80
N LEU A 163 1.29 5.95 -1.56
CA LEU A 163 0.63 7.18 -1.13
C LEU A 163 1.64 8.32 -0.90
N ARG A 164 2.78 8.03 -0.26
CA ARG A 164 3.81 9.03 0.05
C ARG A 164 4.34 9.73 -1.21
N ARG A 165 4.61 8.97 -2.27
CA ARG A 165 5.21 9.47 -3.53
C ARG A 165 4.42 10.59 -4.22
N PRO A 166 3.10 10.46 -4.47
CA PRO A 166 2.32 11.54 -5.07
C PRO A 166 2.14 12.73 -4.11
N VAL A 167 2.07 12.51 -2.79
CA VAL A 167 2.01 13.61 -1.80
C VAL A 167 3.27 14.48 -1.88
N VAL A 168 4.45 13.86 -1.90
CA VAL A 168 5.73 14.57 -2.10
C VAL A 168 5.71 15.38 -3.39
N ARG A 169 5.34 14.77 -4.51
CA ARG A 169 5.28 15.44 -5.82
C ARG A 169 4.29 16.61 -5.86
N ALA A 170 3.15 16.48 -5.19
CA ALA A 170 2.15 17.53 -5.14
C ALA A 170 2.65 18.71 -4.29
N LEU A 171 3.24 18.43 -3.13
CA LEU A 171 3.78 19.45 -2.24
C LEU A 171 5.00 20.17 -2.83
N SER A 172 5.91 19.45 -3.51
CA SER A 172 7.07 20.08 -4.16
C SER A 172 6.66 21.03 -5.28
N ARG A 173 5.55 20.75 -5.99
CA ARG A 173 5.00 21.65 -7.01
C ARG A 173 4.32 22.90 -6.43
N MET A 174 3.78 22.81 -5.21
CA MET A 174 3.02 23.89 -4.57
C MET A 174 3.87 24.82 -3.69
N ARG A 175 5.14 24.47 -3.48
CA ARG A 175 6.14 25.28 -2.77
C ARG A 175 6.77 26.31 -3.71
#